data_AF-A0A3N6GQN6-F1
#
_entry.id   AF-A0A3N6GQN6-F1
#
_cell.length_a   1.000
_cell.length_b   1.000
_cell.length_c   1.000
_cell.angle_alpha   90.00
_cell.angle_beta   90.00
_cell.angle_gamma   90.00
#
_symmetry.space_group_name_H-M   'P 1'
#
loop_
_entity.id
_entity.type
_entity.pdbx_description
1 polymer ?
#
loop_
_entity_poly.entity_id
_entity_poly.type
_entity_poly.pdbx_seq_one_letter_code
_entity_poly.pdbx_strand_id
1 'polypeptide(L)'
;MRYGAGGIAGLAHLLTEHGEAIEADLREHYGARLSDLFRRDSAGLPLLTLRELGVLLRQLPGTARTRLALGDRDGLWGLSEQLQAAEIDTLRVANWQRANSGLQEHEQSPRPEPIERPGVQGKRRITAAELLDHQARTRSHAPPAAAA
;
A
#
# COMPACT_ATOMS: atom_id res chain seq x y z
N MET A 1 3.99 9.56 -3.32
CA MET A 1 5.39 9.80 -3.75
C MET A 1 5.88 11.15 -3.25
N ARG A 2 6.76 11.18 -2.24
CA ARG A 2 7.53 12.38 -1.86
C ARG A 2 8.99 11.97 -1.75
N TYR A 3 9.78 12.27 -2.78
CA TYR A 3 11.25 12.27 -2.68
C TYR A 3 11.71 13.70 -2.39
N GLY A 4 12.63 13.84 -1.44
CA GLY A 4 13.11 15.10 -0.85
C GLY A 4 13.90 16.03 -1.78
N ALA A 5 14.03 15.71 -3.07
CA ALA A 5 14.52 16.61 -4.11
C ALA A 5 13.43 16.73 -5.20
N GLY A 6 12.37 17.49 -4.89
CA GLY A 6 11.21 17.62 -5.75
C GLY A 6 11.53 18.35 -7.06
N GLY A 7 11.45 17.66 -8.20
CA GLY A 7 11.57 18.30 -9.51
C GLY A 7 12.20 17.41 -10.58
N ILE A 8 12.82 18.04 -11.57
CA ILE A 8 13.42 17.39 -12.74
C ILE A 8 14.57 16.45 -12.35
N ALA A 9 15.36 16.80 -11.33
CA ALA A 9 16.45 15.94 -10.86
C ALA A 9 15.95 14.60 -10.31
N GLY A 10 14.87 14.60 -9.54
CA GLY A 10 14.22 13.37 -9.09
C GLY A 10 13.67 12.53 -10.24
N LEU A 11 13.14 13.19 -11.28
CA LEU A 11 12.67 12.50 -12.49
C LEU A 11 13.83 11.85 -13.27
N ALA A 12 14.98 12.53 -13.38
CA ALA A 12 16.16 11.98 -14.04
C ALA A 12 16.69 10.73 -13.32
N HIS A 13 16.76 10.77 -11.99
CA HIS A 13 17.14 9.61 -11.18
C HIS A 13 16.18 8.44 -11.38
N LEU A 14 14.87 8.71 -11.38
CA LEU A 14 13.84 7.71 -11.61
C LEU A 14 13.96 7.04 -13.00
N LEU A 15 14.28 7.81 -14.04
CA LEU A 15 14.49 7.27 -15.38
C LEU A 15 15.72 6.38 -15.47
N THR A 16 16.77 6.67 -14.70
CA THR A 16 17.97 5.83 -14.64
C THR A 16 17.70 4.51 -13.92
N GLU A 17 16.96 4.52 -12.81
CA GLU A 17 16.73 3.31 -12.02
C GLU A 17 15.57 2.45 -12.54
N HIS A 18 14.55 3.05 -13.13
CA HIS A 18 13.28 2.38 -13.48
C HIS A 18 12.80 2.71 -14.90
N GLY A 19 13.70 3.08 -15.81
CA GLY A 19 13.37 3.50 -17.18
C GLY A 19 12.54 2.48 -17.96
N GLU A 20 12.84 1.18 -17.84
CA GLU A 20 12.10 0.12 -18.55
C GLU A 20 10.65 -0.01 -18.06
N ALA A 21 10.43 0.04 -16.75
CA ALA A 21 9.10 -0.01 -16.16
C ALA A 21 8.27 1.22 -16.59
N ILE A 22 8.90 2.39 -16.62
CA ILE A 22 8.29 3.63 -17.08
C ILE A 22 7.92 3.55 -18.55
N GLU A 23 8.82 3.07 -19.41
CA GLU A 23 8.54 2.95 -20.85
C GLU A 23 7.39 1.98 -21.12
N ALA A 24 7.36 0.84 -20.43
CA ALA A 24 6.27 -0.13 -20.53
C ALA A 24 4.92 0.48 -20.11
N ASP A 25 4.87 1.16 -18.96
CA ASP A 25 3.64 1.73 -18.45
C ASP A 25 3.15 2.94 -19.26
N LEU A 26 4.07 3.78 -19.76
CA LEU A 26 3.74 4.90 -20.66
C LEU A 26 3.11 4.39 -21.96
N ARG A 27 3.66 3.30 -22.51
CA ARG A 27 3.13 2.65 -23.70
C ARG A 27 1.75 2.06 -23.44
N GLU A 28 1.59 1.33 -22.35
CA GLU A 28 0.37 0.59 -22.03
C GLU A 28 -0.80 1.53 -21.68
N HIS A 29 -0.58 2.52 -20.81
CA HIS A 29 -1.68 3.33 -20.29
C HIS A 29 -1.98 4.59 -21.10
N TYR A 30 -0.99 5.14 -21.81
CA TYR A 30 -1.14 6.42 -22.49
C TYR A 30 -0.76 6.37 -23.97
N GLY A 31 -0.21 5.25 -24.47
CA GLY A 31 0.30 5.14 -25.84
C GLY A 31 1.55 6.00 -26.12
N ALA A 32 2.07 6.70 -25.12
CA ALA A 32 3.21 7.60 -25.24
C ALA A 32 4.53 6.83 -25.33
N ARG A 33 5.54 7.39 -26.02
CA ARG A 33 6.90 6.83 -26.01
C ARG A 33 7.79 7.67 -25.11
N LEU A 34 8.61 7.01 -24.30
CA LEU A 34 9.61 7.72 -23.52
C LEU A 34 10.60 8.49 -24.43
N SER A 35 10.90 7.94 -25.62
CA SER A 35 11.72 8.59 -26.64
C SER A 35 11.17 9.94 -27.14
N ASP A 36 9.87 10.21 -26.96
CA ASP A 36 9.25 11.44 -27.43
C ASP A 36 9.73 12.68 -26.65
N LEU A 37 10.38 12.48 -25.49
CA LEU A 37 11.10 13.53 -24.76
C LEU A 37 12.19 14.22 -25.59
N PHE A 38 12.80 13.48 -26.51
CA PHE A 38 13.93 13.95 -27.33
C PHE A 38 13.51 14.27 -28.76
N ARG A 39 12.26 13.97 -29.13
CA ARG A 39 11.72 14.20 -30.46
C ARG A 39 11.00 15.53 -30.52
N ARG A 40 10.99 16.11 -31.71
CA ARG A 40 10.32 17.38 -32.01
C ARG A 40 9.34 17.19 -33.15
N ASP A 41 8.27 17.97 -33.13
CA ASP A 41 7.33 18.07 -34.25
C ASP A 41 7.92 18.89 -35.42
N SER A 42 7.15 19.04 -36.49
CA SER A 42 7.53 19.84 -37.65
C SER A 42 7.68 21.34 -37.34
N ALA A 43 7.11 21.83 -36.23
CA ALA A 43 7.25 23.20 -35.76
C ALA A 43 8.43 23.37 -34.77
N GLY A 44 9.17 22.29 -34.48
CA GLY A 44 10.30 22.28 -33.55
C GLY A 44 9.93 22.17 -32.07
N LEU A 45 8.65 21.99 -31.74
CA LEU A 45 8.17 21.82 -30.37
C LEU A 45 8.41 20.37 -29.89
N PRO A 46 8.70 20.16 -28.59
CA PRO A 46 8.87 18.81 -28.04
C PRO A 46 7.59 17.97 -28.15
N LEU A 47 7.72 16.69 -28.54
CA LEU A 47 6.56 15.77 -28.59
C LEU A 47 6.11 15.31 -27.20
N LEU A 48 7.02 15.32 -26.22
CA LEU A 48 6.69 15.08 -24.82
C LEU A 48 7.58 15.98 -23.96
N THR A 49 6.97 16.73 -23.04
CA THR A 49 7.72 17.57 -22.10
C THR A 49 7.99 16.84 -20.78
N LEU A 50 9.05 17.25 -20.07
CA LEU A 50 9.34 16.71 -18.72
C LEU A 50 8.19 16.95 -17.73
N ARG A 51 7.47 18.06 -17.91
CA ARG A 51 6.28 18.37 -17.11
C ARG A 51 5.16 17.36 -17.37
N GLU A 52 4.87 17.08 -18.64
CA GLU A 52 3.86 16.09 -19.04
C GLU A 52 4.24 14.69 -18.57
N LEU A 53 5.49 14.27 -18.77
CA LEU A 53 5.98 13.00 -18.23
C LEU A 53 5.72 12.92 -16.72
N GLY A 54 6.07 13.97 -15.96
CA GLY A 54 5.80 14.01 -14.53
C GLY A 54 4.30 13.92 -14.19
N VAL A 55 3.41 14.46 -15.02
CA VAL A 55 1.95 14.32 -14.85
C VAL A 55 1.50 12.88 -15.10
N LEU A 56 1.93 12.27 -16.21
CA LEU A 56 1.58 10.89 -16.57
C LEU A 56 2.01 9.90 -15.49
N LEU A 57 3.23 10.05 -14.97
CA LEU A 57 3.74 9.21 -13.89
C LEU A 57 2.95 9.35 -12.59
N ARG A 58 2.50 10.56 -12.24
CA ARG A 58 1.65 10.78 -11.05
C ARG A 58 0.25 10.19 -11.21
N GLN A 59 -0.25 10.12 -12.43
CA GLN A 59 -1.58 9.59 -12.75
C GLN A 59 -1.57 8.09 -13.05
N LEU A 60 -0.41 7.42 -13.03
CA LEU A 60 -0.33 5.97 -13.22
C LEU A 60 -1.24 5.24 -12.21
N PRO A 61 -1.90 4.14 -12.63
CA PRO A 61 -2.71 3.34 -11.72
C PRO A 61 -1.86 2.69 -10.64
N GLY A 62 -2.51 2.29 -9.53
CA GLY A 62 -1.85 1.63 -8.39
C GLY A 62 -1.09 0.35 -8.76
N THR A 63 -1.56 -0.33 -9.81
CA THR A 63 -1.02 -1.59 -10.32
C THR A 63 0.12 -1.42 -11.34
N ALA A 64 0.48 -0.18 -11.68
CA ALA A 64 1.52 0.11 -12.68
C ALA A 64 2.89 -0.46 -12.26
N ARG A 65 3.67 -0.99 -13.20
CA ARG A 65 4.98 -1.61 -12.93
C ARG A 65 5.94 -0.64 -12.26
N THR A 66 5.89 0.63 -12.65
CA THR A 66 6.66 1.73 -12.07
C THR A 66 6.36 1.90 -10.58
N ARG A 67 5.10 1.76 -10.16
CA ARG A 67 4.71 1.85 -8.74
C ARG A 67 5.21 0.63 -7.96
N LEU A 68 5.07 -0.56 -8.54
CA LEU A 68 5.55 -1.80 -7.93
C LEU A 68 7.08 -1.81 -7.76
N ALA A 69 7.81 -1.32 -8.77
CA ALA A 69 9.27 -1.17 -8.73
C ALA A 69 9.71 -0.21 -7.62
N LEU A 70 8.92 0.84 -7.37
CA LEU A 70 9.12 1.79 -6.27
C LEU A 70 8.68 1.26 -4.90
N GLY A 71 8.24 0.01 -4.81
CA GLY A 71 7.79 -0.61 -3.57
C GLY A 71 6.41 -0.16 -3.09
N ASP A 72 5.65 0.56 -3.93
CA ASP A 72 4.24 0.88 -3.67
C ASP A 72 3.40 -0.38 -3.90
N ARG A 73 3.33 -1.21 -2.85
CA ARG A 73 2.57 -2.47 -2.84
C ARG A 73 1.11 -2.26 -2.47
N ASP A 74 0.75 -1.10 -1.91
CA ASP A 74 -0.61 -0.81 -1.47
C ASP A 74 -1.59 -0.76 -2.66
N GLY A 75 -1.09 -0.42 -3.85
CA GLY A 75 -1.85 -0.43 -5.09
C GLY A 75 -1.97 -1.78 -5.80
N LEU A 76 -1.40 -2.87 -5.25
CA LEU A 76 -1.48 -4.20 -5.86
C LEU A 76 -2.89 -4.76 -5.90
N TRP A 77 -3.69 -4.46 -4.87
CA TRP A 77 -5.07 -4.90 -4.78
C TRP A 77 -6.00 -3.74 -5.13
N GLY A 78 -6.86 -3.97 -6.12
CA GLY A 78 -7.97 -3.09 -6.41
C GLY A 78 -9.09 -3.26 -5.38
N LEU A 79 -10.15 -2.48 -5.57
CA LEU A 79 -11.34 -2.56 -4.70
C LEU A 79 -11.97 -3.96 -4.72
N SER A 80 -11.97 -4.63 -5.88
CA SER A 80 -12.60 -5.95 -6.01
C SER A 80 -11.85 -7.00 -5.18
N GLU A 81 -10.52 -7.03 -5.27
CA GLU A 81 -9.69 -7.95 -4.51
C GLU A 81 -9.83 -7.72 -3.00
N GLN A 82 -9.89 -6.45 -2.57
CA GLN A 82 -10.13 -6.09 -1.18
C GLN A 82 -11.49 -6.57 -0.67
N LEU A 83 -12.55 -6.42 -1.48
CA LEU A 83 -13.90 -6.85 -1.13
C LEU A 83 -14.02 -8.38 -1.11
N GLN A 84 -13.42 -9.07 -2.08
CA GLN A 84 -13.38 -10.53 -2.11
C GLN A 84 -12.66 -11.11 -0.90
N ALA A 85 -11.52 -10.52 -0.51
CA ALA A 85 -10.83 -10.94 0.71
C ALA A 85 -11.68 -10.71 1.96
N ALA A 86 -12.41 -9.58 2.04
CA ALA A 86 -13.33 -9.32 3.15
C ALA A 86 -14.50 -10.33 3.19
N GLU A 87 -15.03 -10.71 2.04
CA GLU A 87 -16.06 -11.74 1.91
C GLU A 87 -15.54 -13.10 2.41
N ILE A 88 -14.36 -13.53 1.94
CA ILE A 88 -13.74 -14.79 2.35
C ILE A 88 -13.49 -14.81 3.88
N ASP A 89 -12.99 -13.72 4.45
CA ASP A 89 -12.79 -13.60 5.89
C ASP A 89 -14.11 -13.72 6.67
N THR A 90 -15.18 -13.10 6.16
CA THR A 90 -16.52 -13.18 6.75
C THR A 90 -17.06 -14.61 6.69
N LEU A 91 -16.89 -15.30 5.56
CA LEU A 91 -17.31 -16.69 5.38
C LEU A 91 -16.54 -17.64 6.29
N ARG A 92 -15.22 -17.44 6.45
CA ARG A 92 -14.39 -18.20 7.39
C ARG A 92 -14.88 -18.07 8.82
N VAL A 93 -15.21 -16.84 9.26
CA VAL A 93 -15.77 -16.59 10.58
C VAL A 93 -17.15 -17.23 10.73
N ALA A 94 -18.03 -17.12 9.73
CA ALA A 94 -19.36 -17.73 9.77
C ALA A 94 -19.29 -19.27 9.84
N ASN A 95 -18.34 -19.89 9.15
CA ASN A 95 -18.10 -21.33 9.23
C ASN A 95 -17.54 -21.73 10.60
N TRP A 96 -16.58 -20.97 11.12
CA TRP A 96 -16.04 -21.16 12.46
C TRP A 96 -17.13 -21.07 13.54
N GLN A 97 -18.02 -20.08 13.47
CA GLN A 97 -19.14 -19.93 14.42
C GLN A 97 -20.07 -21.15 14.41
N ARG A 98 -20.39 -21.68 13.22
CA ARG A 98 -21.23 -22.88 13.10
C ARG A 98 -20.52 -24.13 13.62
N ALA A 99 -19.24 -24.29 13.33
CA ALA A 99 -18.44 -25.43 13.79
C ALA A 99 -18.26 -25.45 15.32
N ASN A 100 -18.25 -24.28 15.95
CA ASN A 100 -18.03 -24.12 17.39
C ASN A 100 -19.34 -23.91 18.18
N SER A 101 -20.50 -24.04 17.52
CA SER A 101 -21.80 -23.87 18.16
C SER A 101 -22.03 -25.00 19.17
N GLY A 102 -22.32 -24.64 20.43
CA GLY A 102 -22.57 -25.60 21.50
C GLY A 102 -21.33 -26.17 22.19
N LEU A 103 -20.12 -25.78 21.76
CA LEU A 103 -18.86 -26.14 22.42
C LEU A 103 -18.50 -25.14 23.52
N GLN A 104 -17.91 -25.65 24.60
CA GLN A 104 -17.31 -24.79 25.62
C GLN A 104 -16.07 -24.11 25.08
N GLU A 105 -15.74 -22.91 25.57
CA GLU A 105 -14.66 -22.06 25.02
C GLU A 105 -13.31 -22.80 24.86
N HIS A 106 -12.97 -23.68 25.81
CA HIS A 106 -11.72 -24.45 25.78
C HIS A 106 -11.71 -25.58 24.73
N GLU A 107 -12.87 -25.98 24.22
CA GLU A 107 -13.03 -26.98 23.16
C GLU A 107 -13.11 -26.34 21.78
N GLN A 108 -13.25 -25.00 21.73
CA GLN A 108 -13.40 -24.27 20.47
C GLN A 108 -12.08 -24.21 19.71
N SER A 109 -12.15 -24.38 18.39
CA SER A 109 -11.01 -24.13 17.52
C SER A 109 -10.64 -22.64 17.54
N PRO A 110 -9.39 -22.24 17.28
CA PRO A 110 -9.03 -20.83 17.21
C PRO A 110 -9.82 -20.11 16.11
N ARG A 111 -10.15 -18.84 16.36
CA ARG A 111 -10.82 -17.98 15.38
C ARG A 111 -9.89 -17.75 14.18
N PRO A 112 -10.39 -17.89 12.93
CA PRO A 112 -9.57 -17.66 11.75
C PRO A 112 -9.06 -16.22 11.69
N GLU A 113 -7.79 -16.07 11.34
CA GLU A 113 -7.17 -14.77 11.09
C GLU A 113 -7.58 -14.23 9.71
N PRO A 114 -7.77 -12.90 9.57
CA PRO A 114 -8.00 -12.27 8.28
C PRO A 114 -6.86 -12.51 7.30
N ILE A 115 -7.18 -12.63 6.01
CA ILE A 115 -6.17 -12.69 4.94
C ILE A 115 -5.31 -11.42 4.99
N GLU A 116 -3.99 -11.57 4.87
CA GLU A 116 -3.06 -10.44 4.77
C GLU A 116 -3.32 -9.65 3.48
N ARG A 117 -3.54 -8.34 3.60
CA ARG A 117 -3.91 -7.47 2.47
C ARG A 117 -2.92 -6.33 2.33
N PRO A 118 -2.48 -5.99 1.11
CA PRO A 118 -1.71 -4.78 0.88
C PRO A 118 -2.49 -3.53 1.34
N GLY A 119 -1.79 -2.53 1.88
CA GLY A 119 -2.40 -1.31 2.43
C GLY A 119 -3.10 -1.45 3.78
N VAL A 120 -3.38 -2.67 4.26
CA VAL A 120 -3.96 -2.90 5.59
C VAL A 120 -2.85 -3.32 6.54
N GLN A 121 -2.44 -2.40 7.42
CA GLN A 121 -1.45 -2.74 8.44
C GLN A 121 -2.04 -3.80 9.37
N GLY A 122 -1.41 -4.97 9.39
CA GLY A 122 -1.72 -6.02 10.36
C GLY A 122 -1.54 -5.52 11.79
N LYS A 123 -2.15 -6.21 12.75
CA LYS A 123 -1.93 -5.91 14.18
C LYS A 123 -0.44 -6.05 14.47
N ARG A 124 0.23 -4.94 14.79
CA ARG A 124 1.65 -4.93 15.14
C ARG A 124 1.86 -5.80 16.38
N ARG A 125 2.67 -6.86 16.28
CA ARG A 125 3.09 -7.62 17.46
C ARG A 125 3.90 -6.69 18.35
N ILE A 126 3.37 -6.43 19.54
CA ILE A 126 4.03 -5.63 20.57
C ILE A 126 5.01 -6.56 21.29
N THR A 127 6.24 -6.10 21.48
CA THR A 127 7.25 -6.86 22.23
C THR A 127 6.95 -6.83 23.73
N ALA A 128 7.48 -7.80 24.49
CA ALA A 128 7.27 -7.86 25.94
C ALA A 128 7.76 -6.58 26.66
N ALA A 129 8.86 -5.99 26.16
CA ALA A 129 9.40 -4.72 26.68
C ALA A 129 8.43 -3.54 26.44
N GLU A 130 7.91 -3.41 25.23
CA GLU A 130 6.93 -2.36 24.89
C GLU A 130 5.62 -2.51 25.68
N LEU A 131 5.20 -3.75 25.98
CA LEU A 131 4.03 -4.02 26.80
C LEU A 131 4.24 -3.55 28.25
N LEU A 132 5.41 -3.85 28.83
CA LEU A 132 5.78 -3.44 30.19
C LEU A 132 5.87 -1.90 30.29
N ASP A 133 6.44 -1.24 29.29
CA ASP A 133 6.51 0.22 29.24
C ASP A 133 5.14 0.88 29.12
N HIS A 134 4.23 0.26 28.37
CA HIS A 134 2.85 0.73 28.29
C HIS A 134 2.14 0.59 29.65
N GLN A 135 2.30 -0.55 30.33
CA GLN A 135 1.73 -0.80 31.65
C GLN A 135 2.24 0.19 32.70
N ALA A 136 3.55 0.48 32.69
CA ALA A 136 4.17 1.46 33.58
C ALA A 136 3.58 2.87 33.38
N ARG A 137 3.41 3.30 32.12
CA ARG A 137 2.78 4.59 31.77
C ARG A 137 1.33 4.69 32.19
N THR A 138 0.55 3.62 32.05
CA THR A 138 -0.86 3.62 32.47
C THR A 138 -1.03 3.62 33.99
N ARG A 139 -0.13 2.95 34.73
CA ARG A 139 -0.16 2.93 36.20
C ARG A 139 0.20 4.29 36.82
N SER A 140 1.12 5.03 36.21
CA SER A 140 1.50 6.36 36.71
C SER A 140 0.44 7.44 36.44
N HIS A 141 -0.51 7.19 35.52
CA HIS A 141 -1.62 8.11 35.20
C HIS A 141 -2.95 7.72 35.86
N ALA A 142 -2.98 6.66 36.69
CA ALA A 142 -4.18 6.29 37.43
C ALA A 142 -4.49 7.37 38.49
N PRO A 143 -5.72 7.90 38.56
CA PRO A 143 -6.09 8.90 39.57
C PRO A 143 -5.97 8.29 40.97
N PRO A 144 -5.58 9.08 41.98
CA PRO A 144 -5.44 8.56 43.35
C PRO A 144 -6.78 7.98 43.80
N ALA A 145 -6.75 6.73 44.27
CA ALA A 145 -7.92 6.07 44.84
C ALA A 145 -8.51 7.00 45.91
N ALA A 146 -9.79 7.34 45.76
CA ALA A 146 -10.52 8.16 46.72
C ALA A 146 -10.43 7.47 48.09
N ALA A 147 -9.64 8.06 48.99
CA ALA A 147 -9.51 7.62 50.36
C ALA A 147 -10.86 7.85 51.07
N ALA A 148 -11.41 6.77 51.61
CA ALA A 148 -12.59 6.76 52.48
C ALA A 148 -12.21 7.11 53.92
#